data_AF-A0A9D1MFR8-F1
#
_entry.id   AF-A0A9D1MFR8-F1
#
_cell.length_a   1.000
_cell.length_b   1.000
_cell.length_c   1.000
_cell.angle_alpha   90.00
_cell.angle_beta   90.00
_cell.angle_gamma   90.00
#
_symmetry.space_group_name_H-M   'P 1'
#
loop_
_entity.id
_entity.type
_entity.pdbx_description
1 polymer ?
#
loop_
_entity_poly.entity_id
_entity_poly.type
_entity_poly.pdbx_seq_one_letter_code
_entity_poly.pdbx_strand_id
1 'polypeptide(L)'
;MEREKQPYEETVKKLFGFLLDAGFVYEYTYDKGSDSSCVYILRFRKGRDFIDLRTVSGGAERNLVVFSGGQYLFPSLRLRHKKEFRAFRLRHLFSRPDETERLAFEAALLRSEISGGSLFGIPLG
;
A
#
# COMPACT_ATOMS: atom_id res chain seq x y z
N MET A 1 11.24 23.63 -12.11
CA MET A 1 10.42 22.42 -12.36
C MET A 1 9.66 22.15 -11.08
N GLU A 2 8.43 22.64 -10.98
CA GLU A 2 7.57 22.32 -9.83
C GLU A 2 7.33 20.81 -9.81
N ARG A 3 7.67 20.14 -8.71
CA ARG A 3 7.26 18.75 -8.52
C ARG A 3 5.75 18.77 -8.36
N GLU A 4 5.05 18.10 -9.28
CA GLU A 4 3.62 17.86 -9.15
C GLU A 4 3.37 17.19 -7.79
N LYS A 5 2.56 17.83 -6.95
CA LYS A 5 2.33 17.38 -5.57
C LYS A 5 1.64 16.02 -5.61
N GLN A 6 2.33 14.99 -5.09
CA GLN A 6 1.80 13.63 -5.09
C GLN A 6 0.58 13.57 -4.13
N PRO A 7 -0.51 12.89 -4.49
CA PRO A 7 -1.62 12.66 -3.58
C PRO A 7 -1.15 12.04 -2.27
N TYR A 8 -1.74 12.52 -1.16
CA TYR A 8 -1.51 12.01 0.19
C TYR A 8 -0.06 12.09 0.69
N GLU A 9 0.81 12.88 0.06
CA GLU A 9 2.25 12.91 0.36
C GLU A 9 2.57 13.02 1.86
N GLU A 10 1.94 13.96 2.58
CA GLU A 10 2.16 14.14 4.01
C GLU A 10 1.63 12.96 4.84
N THR A 11 0.47 12.43 4.48
CA THR A 11 -0.12 11.23 5.10
C THR A 11 0.77 10.00 4.87
N VAL A 12 1.33 9.86 3.67
CA VAL A 12 2.25 8.78 3.31
C VAL A 12 3.55 8.89 4.08
N LYS A 13 4.17 10.08 4.14
CA LYS A 13 5.37 10.34 4.95
C LYS A 13 5.14 9.95 6.41
N LYS A 14 4.00 10.33 6.98
CA LYS A 14 3.66 10.04 8.37
C LYS A 14 3.45 8.53 8.62
N LEU A 15 2.68 7.85 7.78
CA LEU A 15 2.23 6.48 8.06
C LEU A 15 3.21 5.42 7.55
N PHE A 16 3.74 5.63 6.34
CA PHE A 16 4.67 4.76 5.65
C PHE A 16 6.13 5.23 5.75
N GLY A 17 6.44 6.13 6.70
CA GLY A 17 7.80 6.63 6.95
C GLY A 17 8.81 5.49 7.08
N PHE A 18 8.43 4.36 7.69
CA PHE A 18 9.30 3.18 7.79
C PHE A 18 9.77 2.60 6.45
N LEU A 19 9.00 2.75 5.36
CA LEU A 19 9.44 2.39 4.01
C LEU A 19 10.35 3.47 3.43
N LEU A 20 10.03 4.74 3.66
CA LEU A 20 10.84 5.86 3.17
C LEU A 20 12.23 5.86 3.83
N ASP A 21 12.29 5.64 5.14
CA ASP A 21 13.51 5.51 5.92
C ASP A 21 14.33 4.29 5.47
N ALA A 22 13.66 3.24 4.98
CA ALA A 22 14.29 2.06 4.38
C ALA A 22 14.76 2.28 2.93
N GLY A 23 14.66 3.50 2.40
CA GLY A 23 15.14 3.89 1.07
C GLY A 23 14.14 3.66 -0.06
N PHE A 24 12.85 3.45 0.24
CA PHE A 24 11.81 3.41 -0.79
C PHE A 24 11.42 4.83 -1.21
N VAL A 25 11.13 4.99 -2.50
CA VAL A 25 10.55 6.20 -3.07
C VAL A 25 9.06 5.99 -3.27
N TYR A 26 8.25 6.93 -2.79
CA TYR A 26 6.81 6.93 -3.01
C TYR A 26 6.45 7.54 -4.37
N GLU A 27 5.55 6.87 -5.09
CA GLU A 27 5.00 7.31 -6.36
C GLU A 27 3.50 7.04 -6.38
N TYR A 28 2.72 7.99 -6.87
CA TYR A 28 1.32 7.81 -7.18
C TYR A 28 1.15 7.71 -8.69
N THR A 29 0.62 6.58 -9.15
CA THR A 29 0.39 6.31 -10.58
C THR A 29 -1.04 5.80 -10.77
N TYR A 30 -1.51 5.79 -12.00
CA TYR A 30 -2.72 5.05 -12.35
C TYR A 30 -2.52 4.27 -13.64
N ASP A 31 -3.23 3.16 -13.77
CA ASP A 31 -3.33 2.36 -14.98
C ASP A 31 -4.78 2.39 -15.47
N LYS A 32 -5.00 2.65 -16.76
CA LYS A 32 -6.34 2.74 -17.34
C LYS A 32 -6.59 1.49 -18.19
N GLY A 33 -7.48 0.63 -17.69
CA GLY A 33 -7.98 -0.52 -18.44
C GLY A 33 -8.78 -0.09 -19.66
N SER A 34 -8.90 -1.01 -20.62
CA SER A 34 -9.66 -0.83 -21.85
C SER A 34 -11.18 -0.66 -21.61
N ASP A 35 -11.67 -1.03 -20.43
CA ASP A 35 -13.08 -1.00 -20.01
C ASP A 35 -13.46 0.24 -19.19
N SER A 36 -12.67 1.31 -19.26
CA SER A 36 -12.83 2.56 -18.49
C SER A 36 -12.60 2.42 -16.97
N SER A 37 -12.18 1.25 -16.49
CA SER A 37 -11.71 1.11 -15.11
C SER A 37 -10.28 1.70 -14.98
N CYS A 38 -10.06 2.52 -13.95
CA CYS A 38 -8.73 3.00 -13.57
C CYS A 38 -8.26 2.25 -12.32
N VAL A 39 -7.02 1.79 -12.29
CA VAL A 39 -6.38 1.28 -11.09
C VAL A 39 -5.45 2.36 -10.57
N TYR A 40 -5.77 2.94 -9.42
CA TYR A 40 -4.90 3.86 -8.71
C TYR A 40 -3.85 3.08 -7.92
N ILE A 41 -2.59 3.50 -8.01
CA ILE A 41 -1.45 2.77 -7.49
C ILE A 41 -0.65 3.70 -6.58
N LEU A 42 -0.59 3.37 -5.29
CA LEU A 42 0.40 3.91 -4.37
C LEU A 42 1.58 2.95 -4.38
N ARG A 43 2.65 3.35 -5.05
CA ARG A 43 3.86 2.55 -5.23
C ARG A 43 4.95 3.02 -4.28
N PHE A 44 5.57 2.08 -3.60
CA PHE A 44 6.83 2.26 -2.89
C PHE A 44 7.91 1.48 -3.62
N ARG A 45 8.88 2.16 -4.22
CA ARG A 45 9.91 1.56 -5.07
C ARG A 45 11.29 1.66 -4.43
N LYS A 46 12.04 0.54 -4.35
CA LYS A 46 13.44 0.49 -3.91
C LYS A 46 14.27 -0.20 -4.99
N GLY A 47 14.99 0.61 -5.77
CA GLY A 47 15.71 0.12 -6.95
C GLY A 47 14.75 -0.48 -7.99
N ARG A 48 14.85 -1.80 -8.19
CA ARG A 48 14.01 -2.58 -9.12
C ARG A 48 12.77 -3.17 -8.45
N ASP A 49 12.80 -3.30 -7.13
CA ASP A 49 11.74 -3.90 -6.33
C ASP A 49 10.69 -2.85 -5.97
N PHE A 50 9.45 -3.28 -5.79
CA PHE A 50 8.38 -2.37 -5.41
C PHE A 50 7.26 -3.06 -4.63
N ILE A 51 6.52 -2.24 -3.90
CA ILE A 51 5.28 -2.57 -3.20
C ILE A 51 4.20 -1.63 -3.71
N ASP A 52 3.16 -2.18 -4.32
CA ASP A 52 2.01 -1.46 -4.85
C ASP A 52 0.77 -1.72 -3.98
N LEU A 53 0.16 -0.65 -3.48
CA LEU A 53 -1.21 -0.65 -2.97
C LEU A 53 -2.14 -0.19 -4.09
N ARG A 54 -2.89 -1.14 -4.67
CA ARG A 54 -3.71 -0.93 -5.86
C ARG A 54 -5.19 -0.82 -5.52
N THR A 55 -5.85 0.24 -5.97
CA THR A 55 -7.29 0.45 -5.79
C THR A 55 -7.95 0.56 -7.15
N VAL A 56 -8.90 -0.33 -7.44
CA VAL A 56 -9.74 -0.21 -8.64
C VAL A 56 -10.71 0.95 -8.44
N SER A 57 -10.95 1.76 -9.47
CA SER A 57 -11.93 2.85 -9.46
C SER A 57 -13.32 2.31 -9.09
N GLY A 58 -13.97 2.95 -8.11
CA GLY A 58 -15.23 2.47 -7.53
C GLY A 58 -15.09 1.24 -6.60
N GLY A 59 -13.88 0.69 -6.47
CA GLY A 59 -13.56 -0.42 -5.58
C GLY A 59 -13.41 0.02 -4.13
N ALA A 60 -13.86 -0.84 -3.20
CA ALA A 60 -13.79 -0.58 -1.77
C ALA A 60 -12.55 -1.18 -1.08
N GLU A 61 -11.81 -2.08 -1.76
CA GLU A 61 -10.68 -2.81 -1.20
C GLU A 61 -9.39 -2.51 -2.02
N ARG A 62 -8.25 -2.42 -1.32
CA ARG A 62 -6.93 -2.33 -1.96
C ARG A 62 -6.28 -3.70 -2.03
N ASN A 63 -5.66 -3.96 -3.16
CA ASN A 63 -4.87 -5.16 -3.40
C ASN A 63 -3.38 -4.84 -3.28
N LEU A 64 -2.65 -5.72 -2.61
CA LEU A 64 -1.20 -5.61 -2.46
C LEU A 64 -0.52 -6.43 -3.56
N VAL A 65 0.34 -5.77 -4.32
CA VAL A 65 1.24 -6.42 -5.29
C VAL A 65 2.66 -6.09 -4.89
N VAL A 66 3.52 -7.10 -4.85
CA VAL A 66 4.95 -6.91 -4.55
C VAL A 66 5.75 -7.47 -5.70
N PHE A 67 6.76 -6.73 -6.14
CA PHE A 67 7.80 -7.26 -7.01
C PHE A 67 9.10 -7.28 -6.21
N SER A 68 9.64 -8.48 -6.00
CA SER A 68 10.83 -8.69 -5.17
C SER A 68 11.74 -9.71 -5.84
N GLY A 69 13.00 -9.35 -6.08
CA GLY A 69 14.01 -10.28 -6.59
C GLY A 69 13.66 -10.87 -7.96
N GLY A 70 12.95 -10.11 -8.81
CA GLY A 70 12.55 -10.56 -10.14
C GLY A 70 11.23 -11.33 -10.19
N GLN A 71 10.51 -11.46 -9.08
CA GLN A 71 9.26 -12.22 -9.00
C GLN A 71 8.09 -11.34 -8.54
N TYR A 72 6.93 -11.57 -9.13
CA TYR A 72 5.66 -11.01 -8.65
C TYR A 72 5.10 -11.87 -7.53
N LEU A 73 4.73 -11.21 -6.43
CA LEU A 73 4.04 -11.77 -5.29
C LEU A 73 2.70 -11.05 -5.13
N PHE A 74 1.66 -11.81 -4.76
CA PHE A 74 0.31 -11.30 -4.53
C PHE A 74 -0.14 -11.61 -3.10
N PRO A 75 0.55 -11.09 -2.07
CA PRO A 75 0.20 -11.35 -0.68
C PRO A 75 -1.18 -10.76 -0.35
N SER A 76 -2.12 -11.62 0.02
CA SER A 76 -3.42 -11.16 0.51
C SER A 76 -3.33 -10.73 1.97
N LEU A 77 -3.14 -9.42 2.22
CA LEU A 77 -3.16 -8.86 3.58
C LEU A 77 -4.44 -9.22 4.33
N ARG A 78 -5.58 -9.28 3.63
CA ARG A 78 -6.86 -9.70 4.20
C ARG A 78 -6.84 -11.12 4.75
N LEU A 79 -6.23 -12.05 4.01
CA LEU A 79 -6.16 -13.44 4.46
C LEU A 79 -5.08 -13.66 5.53
N ARG A 80 -4.01 -12.86 5.53
CA ARG A 80 -2.94 -12.90 6.53
C ARG A 80 -3.35 -12.27 7.86
N HIS A 81 -4.11 -11.18 7.82
CA HIS A 81 -4.54 -10.39 8.99
C HIS A 81 -6.06 -10.41 9.19
N LYS A 82 -6.66 -11.61 9.16
CA LYS A 82 -8.13 -11.76 9.23
C LYS A 82 -8.73 -11.12 10.48
N LYS A 83 -8.03 -11.14 11.62
CA LYS A 83 -8.54 -10.61 12.89
C LYS A 83 -8.59 -9.09 12.86
N GLU A 84 -7.55 -8.47 12.35
CA GLU A 84 -7.36 -7.04 12.18
C GLU A 84 -8.39 -6.50 11.18
N PHE A 85 -8.59 -7.19 10.05
CA PHE A 85 -9.63 -6.81 9.07
C PHE A 85 -11.05 -6.91 9.65
N ARG A 86 -11.33 -7.95 10.46
CA ARG A 86 -12.62 -8.06 11.15
C ARG A 86 -12.81 -6.90 12.14
N ALA A 87 -11.81 -6.62 12.96
CA ALA A 87 -11.87 -5.51 13.92
C ALA A 87 -12.04 -4.17 13.21
N PHE A 88 -11.30 -3.93 12.13
CA PHE A 88 -11.42 -2.73 11.31
C PHE A 88 -12.82 -2.61 10.70
N ARG A 89 -13.37 -3.69 10.14
CA ARG A 89 -14.74 -3.69 9.61
C ARG A 89 -15.79 -3.45 10.69
N LEU A 90 -15.62 -4.01 11.89
CA LEU A 90 -16.54 -3.80 13.02
C LEU A 90 -16.57 -2.33 13.46
N ARG A 91 -15.41 -1.66 13.50
CA ARG A 91 -15.32 -0.22 13.82
C ARG A 91 -16.04 0.66 12.79
N HIS A 92 -16.12 0.19 11.55
CA HIS A 92 -16.69 0.89 10.40
C HIS A 92 -18.01 0.27 9.93
N LEU A 93 -18.78 -0.34 10.83
CA LEU A 93 -20.10 -0.91 10.50
C LEU A 93 -21.11 0.17 10.10
N PHE A 94 -21.01 1.36 10.71
CA PHE A 94 -21.97 2.46 10.53
C PHE A 94 -21.38 3.69 9.83
N SER A 95 -20.10 3.66 9.48
CA SER A 95 -19.39 4.73 8.78
C SER A 95 -18.40 4.14 7.80
N ARG A 96 -18.17 4.80 6.66
CA ARG A 96 -17.08 4.42 5.75
C ARG A 96 -15.78 4.98 6.30
N PRO A 97 -14.69 4.18 6.36
CA PRO A 97 -13.39 4.70 6.76
C PRO A 97 -12.93 5.71 5.72
N ASP A 98 -12.40 6.83 6.20
CA ASP A 98 -11.77 7.81 5.32
C ASP A 98 -10.44 7.26 4.77
N GLU A 99 -9.87 7.99 3.82
CA GLU A 99 -8.63 7.58 3.16
C GLU A 99 -7.43 7.53 4.12
N THR A 100 -7.36 8.41 5.11
CA THR A 100 -6.27 8.43 6.09
C THR A 100 -6.38 7.23 7.02
N GLU A 101 -7.58 6.88 7.47
CA GLU A 101 -7.84 5.69 8.29
C GLU A 101 -7.49 4.40 7.54
N ARG A 102 -7.84 4.33 6.24
CA ARG A 102 -7.48 3.21 5.36
C ARG A 102 -5.96 3.07 5.24
N LEU A 103 -5.27 4.17 4.91
CA LEU A 103 -3.82 4.19 4.79
C LEU A 103 -3.13 3.84 6.12
N ALA A 104 -3.68 4.28 7.25
CA ALA A 104 -3.13 3.97 8.57
C ALA A 104 -3.27 2.47 8.89
N PHE A 105 -4.42 1.89 8.56
CA PHE A 105 -4.64 0.46 8.69
C PHE A 105 -3.68 -0.34 7.81
N GLU A 106 -3.55 0.02 6.53
CA GLU A 106 -2.65 -0.64 5.58
C GLU A 106 -1.18 -0.54 5.99
N ALA A 107 -0.73 0.64 6.43
CA ALA A 107 0.62 0.82 6.96
C ALA A 107 0.88 -0.07 8.17
N ALA A 108 -0.09 -0.22 9.09
CA ALA A 108 0.04 -1.09 10.24
C ALA A 108 0.17 -2.57 9.84
N LEU A 109 -0.61 -3.03 8.85
CA LEU A 109 -0.52 -4.39 8.33
C LEU A 109 0.86 -4.64 7.68
N LEU A 110 1.32 -3.74 6.82
CA LEU A 110 2.65 -3.86 6.20
C LEU A 110 3.76 -3.90 7.24
N ARG A 111 3.69 -3.06 8.29
CA ARG A 111 4.66 -3.11 9.40
C ARG A 111 4.66 -4.47 10.11
N SER A 112 3.49 -5.09 10.28
CA SER A 112 3.39 -6.40 10.93
C SER A 112 3.92 -7.56 10.09
N GLU A 113 4.03 -7.36 8.77
CA GLU A 113 4.63 -8.33 7.85
C GLU A 113 6.16 -8.23 7.76
N ILE A 114 6.77 -7.22 8.41
CA ILE A 114 8.22 -7.11 8.48
C ILE A 114 8.77 -8.26 9.31
N SER A 115 9.69 -9.02 8.70
CA SER A 115 10.35 -10.14 9.35
C SER A 115 11.81 -10.23 8.90
N GLY A 116 12.71 -10.45 9.86
CA GLY A 116 14.14 -10.58 9.58
C GLY A 116 14.78 -9.38 8.87
N GLY A 117 14.27 -8.17 9.08
CA GLY A 117 14.75 -6.96 8.40
C GLY A 117 14.33 -6.84 6.93
N SER A 118 13.36 -7.65 6.49
CA SER A 118 12.81 -7.60 5.13
C SER A 118 11.28 -7.47 5.16
N LEU A 119 10.72 -6.95 4.07
CA LEU A 119 9.29 -6.95 3.83
C LEU A 119 9.03 -7.66 2.50
N PHE A 120 8.37 -8.82 2.56
CA PHE A 120 8.10 -9.68 1.40
C PHE A 120 9.35 -10.02 0.57
N GLY A 121 10.50 -10.16 1.21
CA GLY A 121 11.78 -10.45 0.56
C GLY A 121 12.57 -9.22 0.11
N ILE A 122 12.02 -8.01 0.21
CA ILE A 122 12.74 -6.76 -0.05
C ILE A 122 13.47 -6.33 1.23
N PRO A 123 14.81 -6.17 1.22
CA PRO A 123 15.55 -5.71 2.39
C PRO A 123 15.16 -4.29 2.79
N LEU A 124 15.01 -4.05 4.10
CA LEU A 124 14.74 -2.72 4.64
C LEU A 124 16.01 -1.97 5.08
N GLY A 125 17.13 -2.69 5.23
CA GLY A 125 18.46 -2.12 5.46
C GLY A 125 19.21 -1.78 4.19
#